data_AF-A0A7R9LHH3-F1
#
_entry.id   AF-A0A7R9LHH3-F1
#
_cell.length_a   1.000
_cell.length_b   1.000
_cell.length_c   1.000
_cell.angle_alpha   90.00
_cell.angle_beta   90.00
_cell.angle_gamma   90.00
#
_symmetry.space_group_name_H-M   'P 1'
#
loop_
_entity.id
_entity.type
_entity.pdbx_description
1 polymer ?
#
loop_
_entity_poly.entity_id
_entity_poly.type
_entity_poly.pdbx_seq_one_letter_code
_entity_poly.pdbx_strand_id
1 'polypeptide(L)'
;MQYNKYSINSYRKYGRLYGSYLFCNKWLMVNDADLLRDIMVKDFHIFPNRYAMNLGQSPLRKMLFFMRGDDRWKRIRAIVSPAFTSGKLRQMMASIAGIADTFVQNLDKFAKNGQVVDIREHFGAFAMDVISACAYGINVESINNPNHPIVVNARRMLSVDSSLSNILSILVPPIARFLRLDPMDRQAIDYFDKLTNQIVTERKQCPKDKKVIDFIQLMIDNKVDSNAIIDDNNSHSTGDHMLTAEELTAQGILFFIAGYDTTSASLSHVVYYLSQNKDKQQILREELNALD
;
A
#
# COMPACT_ATOMS: atom_id res chain seq x y z
N MET A 1 -12.68 0.21 14.50
CA MET A 1 -13.63 1.19 15.09
C MET A 1 -13.37 1.53 16.57
N GLN A 2 -12.99 0.59 17.44
CA GLN A 2 -12.78 0.87 18.88
C GLN A 2 -11.59 1.81 19.19
N TYR A 3 -10.47 1.69 18.47
CA TYR A 3 -9.30 2.55 18.67
C TYR A 3 -9.60 4.03 18.42
N ASN A 4 -10.35 4.36 17.36
CA ASN A 4 -10.77 5.75 17.10
C ASN A 4 -11.66 6.31 18.20
N LYS A 5 -12.55 5.50 18.80
CA LYS A 5 -13.37 5.94 19.94
C LYS A 5 -12.49 6.27 21.16
N TYR A 6 -11.48 5.44 21.44
CA TYR A 6 -10.53 5.71 22.52
C TYR A 6 -9.75 7.01 22.29
N SER A 7 -9.21 7.22 21.09
CA SER A 7 -8.45 8.43 20.74
C SER A 7 -9.30 9.69 20.81
N ILE A 8 -10.55 9.65 20.32
CA ILE A 8 -11.49 10.77 20.38
C ILE A 8 -11.88 11.09 21.83
N ASN A 9 -12.18 10.07 22.64
CA ASN A 9 -12.53 10.28 24.05
C ASN A 9 -11.35 10.82 24.86
N SER A 10 -10.14 10.31 24.60
CA SER A 10 -8.92 10.82 25.22
C SER A 10 -8.63 12.26 24.82
N TYR A 11 -8.81 12.60 23.54
CA TYR A 11 -8.71 13.99 23.07
C TYR A 11 -9.72 14.91 23.79
N ARG A 12 -10.99 14.48 23.91
CA ARG A 12 -12.02 15.26 24.63
C ARG A 12 -11.70 15.44 26.10
N LYS A 13 -11.06 14.46 26.74
CA LYS A 13 -10.74 14.47 28.16
C LYS A 13 -9.45 15.23 28.50
N TYR A 14 -8.40 15.02 27.72
CA TYR A 14 -7.05 15.52 28.02
C TYR A 14 -6.61 16.68 27.12
N GLY A 15 -7.38 16.99 26.08
CA GLY A 15 -7.12 18.11 25.17
C GLY A 15 -6.26 17.73 23.96
N ARG A 16 -5.69 18.76 23.32
CA ARG A 16 -5.00 18.66 22.03
C ARG A 16 -3.65 17.95 22.11
N LEU A 17 -3.02 17.94 23.27
CA LEU A 17 -1.72 17.32 23.50
C LEU A 17 -1.79 16.48 24.79
N TYR A 18 -1.53 15.17 24.68
CA TYR A 18 -1.51 14.30 25.85
C TYR A 18 -0.57 13.11 25.69
N GLY A 19 -0.05 12.62 26.81
CA GLY A 19 0.73 11.39 26.86
C GLY A 19 -0.19 10.16 26.96
N SER A 20 0.18 9.10 26.26
CA SER A 20 -0.47 7.78 26.38
C SER A 20 0.59 6.70 26.44
N TYR A 21 0.25 5.59 27.08
CA TYR A 21 1.05 4.37 27.05
C TYR A 21 0.34 3.34 26.17
N LEU A 22 1.06 2.78 25.20
CA LEU A 22 0.62 1.59 24.49
C LEU A 22 1.58 0.46 24.89
N PHE A 23 1.14 -0.38 25.81
CA PHE A 23 2.00 -1.32 26.53
C PHE A 23 3.20 -0.60 27.15
N CYS A 24 4.42 -1.06 26.87
CA CYS A 24 5.65 -0.46 27.38
C CYS A 24 6.12 0.77 26.58
N ASN A 25 5.41 1.15 25.51
CA ASN A 25 5.80 2.27 24.66
C ASN A 25 5.11 3.56 25.11
N LYS A 26 5.90 4.63 25.24
CA LYS A 26 5.41 5.98 25.52
C LYS A 26 5.03 6.65 24.20
N TRP A 27 3.82 7.18 24.13
CA TRP A 27 3.30 7.90 22.97
C TRP A 27 2.92 9.32 23.39
N LEU A 28 3.32 10.29 22.58
CA LEU A 28 2.82 11.65 22.67
C LEU A 28 1.78 11.83 21.56
N MET A 29 0.52 12.01 21.95
CA MET A 29 -0.58 12.22 21.02
C MET A 29 -0.68 13.72 20.73
N VAL A 30 -0.41 14.10 19.48
CA VAL A 30 -0.42 15.49 19.01
C VAL A 30 -1.63 15.71 18.09
N ASN A 31 -2.58 16.53 18.53
CA ASN A 31 -3.77 16.93 17.77
C ASN A 31 -3.84 18.47 17.61
N ASP A 32 -2.68 19.13 17.64
CA ASP A 32 -2.55 20.56 17.38
C ASP A 32 -1.90 20.78 16.00
N ALA A 33 -2.53 21.58 15.15
CA ALA A 33 -2.14 21.72 13.75
C ALA A 33 -0.77 22.41 13.60
N ASP A 34 -0.44 23.37 14.46
CA ASP A 34 0.84 24.07 14.41
C ASP A 34 1.98 23.13 14.82
N LEU A 35 1.77 22.35 15.89
CA LEU A 35 2.74 21.33 16.29
C LEU A 35 2.89 20.22 15.25
N LEU A 36 1.81 19.80 14.60
CA LEU A 36 1.88 18.81 13.51
C LEU A 36 2.67 19.35 12.32
N ARG A 37 2.49 20.62 11.94
CA ARG A 37 3.30 21.27 10.90
C ARG A 37 4.78 21.30 11.30
N ASP A 38 5.08 21.63 12.55
CA ASP A 38 6.46 21.69 13.02
C ASP A 38 7.10 20.29 12.97
N ILE A 39 6.42 19.26 13.48
CA ILE A 39 6.93 17.87 13.50
C ILE A 39 7.04 17.25 12.10
N MET A 40 6.03 17.44 11.25
CA MET A 40 5.93 16.72 9.97
C MET A 40 6.57 17.45 8.79
N VAL A 41 6.81 18.76 8.91
CA VAL A 41 7.31 19.60 7.81
C VAL A 41 8.56 20.37 8.22
N LYS A 42 8.44 21.31 9.16
CA LYS A 42 9.52 22.26 9.49
C LYS A 42 10.75 21.55 10.05
N ASP A 43 10.53 20.70 11.04
CA ASP A 43 11.56 19.98 11.79
C ASP A 43 11.55 18.48 11.45
N PHE A 44 11.11 18.12 10.24
CA PHE A 44 11.04 16.73 9.79
C PHE A 44 12.38 15.98 9.93
N HIS A 45 13.50 16.68 9.75
CA HIS A 45 14.85 16.14 9.90
C HIS A 45 15.14 15.61 11.33
N ILE A 46 14.38 16.05 12.34
CA ILE A 46 14.43 15.54 13.73
C ILE A 46 13.57 14.28 13.88
N PHE A 47 12.49 14.16 13.09
CA PHE A 47 11.52 13.06 13.14
C PHE A 47 11.43 12.23 11.83
N PRO A 48 12.55 11.79 11.23
CA PRO A 48 12.53 11.17 9.89
C PRO A 48 11.95 9.74 9.90
N ASN A 49 12.00 9.07 11.05
CA ASN A 49 11.65 7.68 11.20
C ASN A 49 10.22 7.50 11.71
N ARG A 50 9.47 6.58 11.08
CA ARG A 50 8.16 6.14 11.59
C ARG A 50 8.34 5.10 12.69
N TYR A 51 7.29 4.91 13.50
CA TYR A 51 7.22 3.74 14.36
C TYR A 51 7.24 2.48 13.48
N ALA A 52 8.27 1.65 13.64
CA ALA A 52 8.41 0.40 12.90
C ALA A 52 8.09 -0.76 13.85
N MET A 53 7.21 -1.65 13.39
CA MET A 53 6.99 -2.93 14.05
C MET A 53 8.29 -3.74 14.04
N ASN A 54 8.50 -4.58 15.06
CA ASN A 54 9.60 -5.52 15.00
C ASN A 54 9.29 -6.60 13.96
N LEU A 55 9.95 -6.52 12.80
CA LEU A 55 9.81 -7.48 11.71
C LEU A 55 10.90 -8.56 11.74
N GLY A 56 11.69 -8.65 12.82
CA GLY A 56 12.73 -9.66 12.96
C GLY A 56 13.69 -9.69 11.77
N GLN A 57 13.79 -10.86 11.11
CA GLN A 57 14.59 -11.04 9.90
C GLN A 57 13.79 -10.96 8.59
N SER A 58 12.52 -10.58 8.64
CA SER A 58 11.66 -10.50 7.45
C SER A 58 12.25 -9.58 6.38
N PRO A 59 12.14 -9.93 5.08
CA PRO A 59 12.47 -9.03 3.98
C PRO A 59 11.60 -7.77 3.98
N LEU A 60 10.41 -7.82 4.59
CA LEU A 60 9.48 -6.68 4.68
C LEU A 60 10.04 -5.50 5.49
N ARG A 61 11.12 -5.68 6.27
CA ARG A 61 11.82 -4.56 6.92
C ARG A 61 12.34 -3.51 5.94
N LYS A 62 12.52 -3.91 4.67
CA LYS A 62 13.00 -3.03 3.59
C LYS A 62 11.86 -2.24 2.94
N MET A 63 10.60 -2.42 3.35
CA MET A 63 9.48 -1.60 2.89
C MET A 63 9.68 -0.14 3.29
N LEU A 64 9.26 0.79 2.42
CA LEU A 64 9.35 2.22 2.65
C LEU A 64 8.77 2.69 4.00
N PHE A 65 7.75 1.99 4.51
CA PHE A 65 7.11 2.35 5.79
C PHE A 65 7.92 1.97 7.03
N PHE A 66 8.76 0.93 6.94
CA PHE A 66 9.47 0.35 8.08
C PHE A 66 10.97 0.65 8.07
N MET A 67 11.49 1.21 6.97
CA MET A 67 12.87 1.59 6.88
C MET A 67 13.25 2.66 7.91
N ARG A 68 14.44 2.50 8.45
CA ARG A 68 15.06 3.43 9.40
C ARG A 68 16.38 3.94 8.82
N GLY A 69 16.69 5.18 9.13
CA GLY A 69 17.87 5.86 8.60
C GLY A 69 17.53 6.66 7.35
N ASP A 70 17.97 7.91 7.36
CA ASP A 70 17.58 8.93 6.40
C ASP A 70 17.98 8.57 4.98
N ASP A 71 19.21 8.09 4.78
CA ASP A 71 19.77 7.94 3.43
C ASP A 71 19.12 6.79 2.65
N ARG A 72 18.90 5.63 3.29
CA ARG A 72 18.25 4.48 2.64
C ARG A 72 16.79 4.76 2.32
N TRP A 73 16.06 5.40 3.24
CA TRP A 73 14.67 5.78 3.00
C TRP A 73 14.56 6.84 1.89
N LYS A 74 15.42 7.88 1.92
CA LYS A 74 15.48 8.93 0.88
C LYS A 74 15.76 8.30 -0.49
N ARG A 75 16.74 7.41 -0.58
CA ARG A 75 17.12 6.67 -1.79
C ARG A 75 15.96 5.90 -2.40
N ILE A 76 15.33 5.02 -1.62
CA ILE A 76 14.22 4.20 -2.14
C ILE A 76 13.02 5.08 -2.47
N ARG A 77 12.72 6.10 -1.67
CA ARG A 77 11.65 7.06 -1.97
C ARG A 77 11.89 7.77 -3.29
N ALA A 78 13.11 8.20 -3.56
CA ALA A 78 13.49 8.85 -4.82
C ALA A 78 13.30 7.91 -6.02
N ILE A 79 13.65 6.63 -5.90
CA ILE A 79 13.49 5.63 -6.98
C ILE A 79 12.01 5.32 -7.26
N VAL A 80 11.19 5.28 -6.21
CA VAL A 80 9.79 4.83 -6.28
C VAL A 80 8.83 5.95 -6.67
N SER A 81 9.10 7.20 -6.27
CA SER A 81 8.20 8.34 -6.48
C SER A 81 7.82 8.62 -7.95
N PRO A 82 8.73 8.50 -8.94
CA PRO A 82 8.41 8.75 -10.35
C PRO A 82 7.31 7.84 -10.92
N ALA A 83 7.10 6.66 -10.33
CA ALA A 83 6.03 5.75 -10.74
C ALA A 83 4.61 6.31 -10.50
N PHE A 84 4.49 7.32 -9.63
CA PHE A 84 3.22 7.95 -9.26
C PHE A 84 3.04 9.34 -9.90
N THR A 85 3.81 9.65 -10.95
CA THR A 85 3.60 10.88 -11.74
C THR A 85 2.29 10.80 -12.53
N SER A 86 1.66 11.94 -12.80
CA SER A 86 0.39 12.00 -13.55
C SER A 86 0.48 11.31 -14.92
N GLY A 87 1.64 11.36 -15.58
CA GLY A 87 1.87 10.68 -16.86
C GLY A 87 1.85 9.16 -16.74
N LYS A 88 2.50 8.59 -15.72
CA LYS A 88 2.51 7.14 -15.46
C LYS A 88 1.16 6.63 -14.97
N LEU A 89 0.49 7.39 -14.09
CA LEU A 89 -0.87 7.06 -13.64
C LEU A 89 -1.87 7.06 -14.81
N ARG A 90 -1.77 8.02 -15.74
CA ARG A 90 -2.62 8.05 -16.93
C ARG A 90 -2.42 6.82 -17.82
N GLN A 91 -1.19 6.31 -17.92
CA GLN A 91 -0.90 5.08 -18.68
C GLN A 91 -1.54 3.84 -18.03
N MET A 92 -1.66 3.80 -16.70
CA MET A 92 -2.35 2.72 -15.98
C MET A 92 -3.88 2.85 -16.02
N MET A 93 -4.40 4.04 -16.34
CA MET A 93 -5.84 4.33 -16.30
C MET A 93 -6.67 3.42 -17.22
N ALA A 94 -6.13 3.01 -18.36
CA ALA A 94 -6.83 2.10 -19.28
C ALA A 94 -7.14 0.75 -18.62
N SER A 95 -6.19 0.19 -17.87
CA SER A 95 -6.40 -1.05 -17.12
C SER A 95 -7.41 -0.86 -15.98
N ILE A 96 -7.33 0.27 -15.27
CA ILE A 96 -8.27 0.59 -14.19
C ILE A 96 -9.70 0.73 -14.74
N ALA A 97 -9.87 1.38 -15.89
CA ALA A 97 -11.16 1.54 -16.54
C ALA A 97 -11.79 0.19 -16.92
N GLY A 98 -11.03 -0.72 -17.55
CA GLY A 98 -11.53 -2.06 -17.88
C GLY A 98 -11.93 -2.89 -16.65
N ILE A 99 -11.20 -2.74 -15.54
CA ILE A 99 -11.57 -3.37 -14.27
C ILE A 99 -12.85 -2.73 -13.70
N ALA A 100 -12.99 -1.41 -13.80
CA ALA A 100 -14.20 -0.69 -13.37
C ALA A 100 -15.43 -1.10 -14.19
N ASP A 101 -15.29 -1.27 -15.50
CA ASP A 101 -16.38 -1.76 -16.36
C ASP A 101 -16.83 -3.16 -15.94
N THR A 102 -15.87 -4.06 -15.71
CA THR A 102 -16.15 -5.44 -15.23
C THR A 102 -16.83 -5.42 -13.86
N PHE A 103 -16.39 -4.54 -12.97
CA PHE A 103 -16.99 -4.34 -11.65
C PHE A 103 -18.46 -3.87 -11.76
N VAL A 104 -18.74 -2.86 -12.59
CA VAL A 104 -20.10 -2.34 -12.82
C VAL A 104 -20.98 -3.41 -13.44
N GLN A 105 -20.49 -4.15 -14.43
CA GLN A 105 -21.23 -5.27 -15.04
C GLN A 105 -21.60 -6.35 -14.03
N ASN A 106 -20.71 -6.65 -13.08
CA ASN A 106 -21.00 -7.60 -12.01
C ASN A 106 -22.06 -7.05 -11.04
N LEU A 107 -21.96 -5.77 -10.64
CA LEU A 107 -22.99 -5.13 -9.82
C LEU A 107 -24.36 -5.08 -10.49
N ASP A 108 -24.43 -4.85 -11.80
CA ASP A 108 -25.68 -4.81 -12.57
C ASP A 108 -26.41 -6.17 -12.55
N LYS A 109 -25.68 -7.29 -12.58
CA LYS A 109 -26.25 -8.64 -12.43
C LYS A 109 -26.94 -8.80 -11.06
N PHE A 110 -26.30 -8.35 -9.98
CA PHE A 110 -26.89 -8.39 -8.64
C PHE A 110 -28.11 -7.46 -8.53
N ALA A 111 -28.02 -6.26 -9.10
CA ALA A 111 -29.10 -5.27 -9.10
C ALA A 111 -30.35 -5.78 -9.84
N LYS A 112 -30.19 -6.39 -11.03
CA LYS A 112 -31.28 -7.00 -11.81
C LYS A 112 -32.02 -8.10 -11.04
N ASN A 113 -31.31 -8.83 -10.19
CA ASN A 113 -31.87 -9.88 -9.35
C ASN A 113 -32.40 -9.37 -8.00
N GLY A 114 -32.30 -8.06 -7.71
CA GLY A 114 -32.66 -7.47 -6.42
C GLY A 114 -31.84 -8.00 -5.24
N GLN A 115 -30.62 -8.48 -5.49
CA GLN A 115 -29.78 -9.12 -4.48
C GLN A 115 -29.09 -8.07 -3.60
N VAL A 116 -29.13 -8.28 -2.30
CA VAL A 116 -28.36 -7.49 -1.33
C VAL A 116 -26.92 -8.01 -1.33
N VAL A 117 -25.95 -7.11 -1.45
CA VAL A 117 -24.53 -7.43 -1.52
C VAL A 117 -23.76 -6.73 -0.42
N ASP A 118 -22.74 -7.41 0.14
CA ASP A 118 -21.73 -6.73 0.94
C ASP A 118 -20.79 -5.94 0.02
N ILE A 119 -21.02 -4.63 -0.06
CA ILE A 119 -20.26 -3.77 -0.95
C ILE A 119 -18.77 -3.72 -0.58
N ARG A 120 -18.40 -3.98 0.68
CA ARG A 120 -17.00 -3.99 1.11
C ARG A 120 -16.24 -5.15 0.51
N GLU A 121 -16.86 -6.33 0.43
CA GLU A 121 -16.26 -7.48 -0.24
C GLU A 121 -16.01 -7.20 -1.73
N HIS A 122 -16.99 -6.59 -2.40
CA HIS A 122 -16.92 -6.25 -3.82
C HIS A 122 -15.86 -5.18 -4.09
N PHE A 123 -15.81 -4.10 -3.28
CA PHE A 123 -14.75 -3.10 -3.39
C PHE A 123 -13.38 -3.64 -2.98
N GLY A 124 -13.33 -4.63 -2.09
CA GLY A 124 -12.12 -5.39 -1.80
C GLY A 124 -11.60 -6.06 -3.06
N ALA A 125 -12.42 -6.86 -3.72
CA ALA A 125 -12.03 -7.55 -4.95
C ALA A 125 -11.69 -6.57 -6.09
N PHE A 126 -12.42 -5.46 -6.24
CA PHE A 126 -12.07 -4.38 -7.17
C PHE A 126 -10.69 -3.78 -6.87
N ALA A 127 -10.41 -3.41 -5.62
CA ALA A 127 -9.12 -2.86 -5.22
C ALA A 127 -7.98 -3.87 -5.44
N MET A 128 -8.26 -5.16 -5.23
CA MET A 128 -7.33 -6.26 -5.47
C MET A 128 -6.96 -6.37 -6.96
N ASP A 129 -7.95 -6.28 -7.85
CA ASP A 129 -7.73 -6.32 -9.30
C ASP A 129 -6.96 -5.10 -9.77
N VAL A 130 -7.35 -3.91 -9.32
CA VAL A 130 -6.67 -2.64 -9.65
C VAL A 130 -5.21 -2.69 -9.24
N ILE A 131 -4.90 -3.11 -8.00
CA ILE A 131 -3.51 -3.13 -7.55
C ILE A 131 -2.70 -4.27 -8.18
N SER A 132 -3.32 -5.42 -8.50
CA SER A 132 -2.67 -6.51 -9.22
C SER A 132 -2.26 -6.08 -10.63
N ALA A 133 -3.14 -5.35 -11.33
CA ALA A 133 -2.85 -4.81 -12.64
C ALA A 133 -1.81 -3.69 -12.59
N CYS A 134 -1.97 -2.71 -11.69
CA CYS A 134 -1.08 -1.55 -11.61
C CYS A 134 0.30 -1.89 -11.03
N ALA A 135 0.40 -2.86 -10.11
CA ALA A 135 1.66 -3.22 -9.48
C ALA A 135 2.40 -4.31 -10.28
N TYR A 136 1.70 -5.38 -10.66
CA TYR A 136 2.29 -6.59 -11.23
C TYR A 136 1.93 -6.83 -12.70
N GLY A 137 1.06 -6.02 -13.30
CA GLY A 137 0.60 -6.22 -14.68
C GLY A 137 -0.27 -7.47 -14.85
N ILE A 138 -0.89 -7.96 -13.77
CA ILE A 138 -1.68 -9.20 -13.77
C ILE A 138 -3.16 -8.86 -13.63
N ASN A 139 -3.97 -9.36 -14.56
CA ASN A 139 -5.42 -9.35 -14.42
C ASN A 139 -5.88 -10.62 -13.68
N VAL A 140 -6.52 -10.45 -12.53
CA VAL A 140 -6.89 -11.56 -11.62
C VAL A 140 -8.37 -11.93 -11.74
N GLU A 141 -9.23 -10.95 -12.03
CA GLU A 141 -10.69 -11.05 -11.90
C GLU A 141 -11.13 -11.60 -10.52
N SER A 142 -10.65 -10.97 -9.46
CA SER A 142 -10.76 -11.43 -8.07
C SER A 142 -12.20 -11.66 -7.60
N ILE A 143 -13.18 -10.95 -8.18
CA ILE A 143 -14.62 -11.14 -7.89
C ILE A 143 -15.07 -12.53 -8.36
N ASN A 144 -14.67 -12.92 -9.57
CA ASN A 144 -15.05 -14.20 -10.18
C ASN A 144 -14.12 -15.34 -9.75
N ASN A 145 -12.90 -15.02 -9.31
CA ASN A 145 -11.88 -15.98 -8.91
C ASN A 145 -11.32 -15.69 -7.50
N PRO A 146 -12.14 -15.87 -6.44
CA PRO A 146 -11.72 -15.58 -5.07
C PRO A 146 -10.59 -16.49 -4.56
N ASN A 147 -10.36 -17.63 -5.22
CA ASN A 147 -9.32 -18.59 -4.89
C ASN A 147 -8.03 -18.37 -5.68
N HIS A 148 -7.93 -17.29 -6.47
CA HIS A 148 -6.70 -16.98 -7.20
C HIS A 148 -5.52 -16.85 -6.21
N PRO A 149 -4.33 -17.42 -6.52
CA PRO A 149 -3.20 -17.45 -5.59
C PRO A 149 -2.79 -16.08 -5.04
N ILE A 150 -2.88 -15.02 -5.85
CA ILE A 150 -2.62 -13.64 -5.39
C ILE A 150 -3.60 -13.23 -4.29
N VAL A 151 -4.90 -13.49 -4.47
CA VAL A 151 -5.95 -13.12 -3.52
C VAL A 151 -5.76 -13.86 -2.20
N VAL A 152 -5.52 -15.17 -2.27
CA VAL A 152 -5.32 -16.02 -1.11
C VAL A 152 -4.10 -15.57 -0.30
N ASN A 153 -2.96 -15.38 -0.96
CA ASN A 153 -1.74 -14.95 -0.27
C ASN A 153 -1.85 -13.52 0.27
N ALA A 154 -2.50 -12.61 -0.45
CA ALA A 154 -2.76 -11.25 0.05
C ALA A 154 -3.62 -11.24 1.31
N ARG A 155 -4.70 -12.03 1.33
CA ARG A 155 -5.55 -12.19 2.53
C ARG A 155 -4.76 -12.75 3.71
N ARG A 156 -3.85 -13.69 3.48
CA ARG A 156 -2.94 -14.22 4.51
C ARG A 156 -2.01 -13.14 5.07
N MET A 157 -1.44 -12.28 4.23
CA MET A 157 -0.59 -11.17 4.70
C MET A 157 -1.35 -10.14 5.53
N LEU A 158 -2.63 -9.91 5.21
CA LEU A 158 -3.50 -8.97 5.91
C LEU A 158 -4.14 -9.56 7.17
N SER A 159 -4.21 -10.89 7.27
CA SER A 159 -4.76 -11.55 8.45
C SER A 159 -3.79 -11.43 9.62
N VAL A 160 -4.31 -10.99 10.77
CA VAL A 160 -3.57 -11.03 12.03
C VAL A 160 -3.59 -12.46 12.53
N ASP A 161 -2.51 -13.20 12.29
CA ASP A 161 -2.33 -14.49 12.92
C ASP A 161 -2.25 -14.30 14.45
N SER A 162 -3.01 -15.11 15.19
CA SER A 162 -3.07 -15.09 16.66
C SER A 162 -1.94 -15.91 17.30
N SER A 163 -0.93 -16.30 16.52
CA SER A 163 0.23 -17.00 17.04
C SER A 163 0.94 -16.23 18.15
N LEU A 164 1.57 -16.98 19.05
CA LEU A 164 2.37 -16.44 20.13
C LEU A 164 3.50 -15.52 19.60
N SER A 165 4.01 -15.80 18.39
CA SER A 165 5.01 -14.97 17.71
C SER A 165 4.49 -13.54 17.48
N ASN A 166 3.28 -13.41 16.95
CA ASN A 166 2.63 -12.12 16.68
C ASN A 166 2.29 -11.39 17.97
N ILE A 167 1.72 -12.11 18.94
CA ILE A 167 1.37 -11.55 20.24
C ILE A 167 2.61 -11.00 20.94
N LEU A 168 3.71 -11.77 21.02
CA LEU A 168 4.95 -11.32 21.63
C LEU A 168 5.59 -10.15 20.86
N SER A 169 5.50 -10.15 19.54
CA SER A 169 6.01 -9.06 18.70
C SER A 169 5.29 -7.73 18.92
N ILE A 170 3.99 -7.78 19.23
CA ILE A 170 3.17 -6.59 19.52
C ILE A 170 3.30 -6.15 20.99
N LEU A 171 3.18 -7.10 21.93
CA LEU A 171 3.10 -6.80 23.36
C LEU A 171 4.47 -6.53 23.98
N VAL A 172 5.50 -7.28 23.59
CA VAL A 172 6.84 -7.18 24.17
C VAL A 172 7.93 -7.15 23.07
N PRO A 173 8.01 -6.07 22.28
CA PRO A 173 8.98 -5.95 21.18
C PRO A 173 10.45 -6.22 21.56
N PRO A 174 10.96 -5.88 22.76
CA PRO A 174 12.32 -6.24 23.17
C PRO A 174 12.56 -7.76 23.20
N ILE A 175 11.61 -8.53 23.75
CA ILE A 175 11.72 -10.00 23.82
C ILE A 175 11.61 -10.60 22.42
N ALA A 176 10.68 -10.12 21.60
CA ALA A 176 10.53 -10.58 20.22
C ALA A 176 11.78 -10.31 19.38
N ARG A 177 12.49 -9.19 19.62
CA ARG A 177 13.79 -8.90 18.99
C ARG A 177 14.87 -9.87 19.44
N PHE A 178 14.93 -10.17 20.73
CA PHE A 178 15.88 -11.14 21.29
C PHE A 178 15.67 -12.54 20.71
N LEU A 179 14.42 -12.99 20.62
CA LEU A 179 14.03 -14.29 20.06
C LEU A 179 14.00 -14.32 18.52
N ARG A 180 14.25 -13.19 17.85
CA ARG A 180 14.20 -13.03 16.37
C ARG A 180 12.87 -13.51 15.76
N LEU A 181 11.76 -13.26 16.46
CA LEU A 181 10.43 -13.61 15.98
C LEU A 181 10.08 -12.79 14.75
N ASP A 182 9.47 -13.45 13.76
CA ASP A 182 8.95 -12.85 12.55
C ASP A 182 7.41 -12.93 12.62
N PRO A 183 6.70 -11.79 12.70
CA PRO A 183 5.27 -11.80 12.81
C PRO A 183 4.54 -11.96 11.47
N MET A 184 5.28 -12.14 10.36
CA MET A 184 4.72 -12.17 9.02
C MET A 184 4.52 -13.61 8.53
N ASP A 185 3.47 -13.82 7.72
CA ASP A 185 3.24 -15.09 7.04
C ASP A 185 4.33 -15.35 6.00
N ARG A 186 5.27 -16.25 6.33
CA ARG A 186 6.40 -16.60 5.45
C ARG A 186 5.96 -17.20 4.13
N GLN A 187 4.88 -17.99 4.10
CA GLN A 187 4.42 -18.62 2.87
C GLN A 187 3.89 -17.57 1.89
N ALA A 188 3.18 -16.56 2.40
CA ALA A 188 2.70 -15.46 1.59
C ALA A 188 3.86 -14.57 1.08
N ILE A 189 4.86 -14.30 1.94
CA ILE A 189 6.08 -13.58 1.53
C ILE A 189 6.82 -14.35 0.42
N ASP A 190 7.05 -15.66 0.61
CA ASP A 190 7.75 -16.51 -0.35
C ASP A 190 7.01 -16.58 -1.69
N TYR A 191 5.67 -16.58 -1.65
CA TYR A 191 4.85 -16.51 -2.85
C TYR A 191 5.11 -15.20 -3.63
N PHE A 192 5.02 -14.05 -2.97
CA PHE A 192 5.23 -12.75 -3.63
C PHE A 192 6.68 -12.54 -4.07
N ASP A 193 7.66 -13.10 -3.35
CA ASP A 193 9.06 -13.07 -3.77
C ASP A 193 9.26 -13.87 -5.06
N LYS A 194 8.76 -15.11 -5.11
CA LYS A 194 8.81 -15.94 -6.32
C LYS A 194 8.07 -15.28 -7.49
N LEU A 195 6.88 -14.73 -7.24
CA LEU A 195 6.09 -14.02 -8.25
C LEU A 195 6.85 -12.81 -8.80
N THR A 196 7.43 -11.98 -7.92
CA THR A 196 8.21 -10.80 -8.32
C THR A 196 9.43 -11.22 -9.16
N ASN A 197 10.17 -12.23 -8.71
CA ASN A 197 11.35 -12.72 -9.43
C ASN A 197 11.00 -13.32 -10.79
N GLN A 198 9.89 -14.06 -10.89
CA GLN A 198 9.38 -14.60 -12.15
C GLN A 198 9.06 -13.46 -13.13
N ILE A 199 8.24 -12.49 -12.71
CA ILE A 199 7.84 -11.34 -13.54
C ILE A 199 9.06 -10.54 -14.01
N VAL A 200 10.02 -10.29 -13.12
CA VAL A 200 11.27 -9.59 -13.48
C VAL A 200 12.07 -10.37 -14.52
N THR A 201 12.11 -11.70 -14.41
CA THR A 201 12.84 -12.57 -15.35
C THR A 201 12.18 -12.58 -16.72
N GLU A 202 10.87 -12.76 -16.78
CA GLU A 202 10.08 -12.73 -18.01
C GLU A 202 10.25 -11.40 -18.75
N ARG A 203 10.17 -10.27 -18.02
CA ARG A 203 10.29 -8.93 -18.62
C ARG A 203 11.67 -8.58 -19.14
N LYS A 204 12.73 -9.15 -18.56
CA LYS A 204 14.08 -9.02 -19.11
C LYS A 204 14.24 -9.72 -20.45
N GLN A 205 13.41 -10.73 -20.72
CA GLN A 205 13.43 -11.49 -21.97
C GLN A 205 12.46 -10.93 -23.02
N CYS A 206 11.49 -10.11 -22.62
CA CYS A 206 10.53 -9.49 -23.53
C CYS A 206 11.12 -8.32 -24.35
N PRO A 207 10.78 -8.24 -25.66
CA PRO A 207 11.04 -7.07 -26.49
C PRO A 207 10.45 -5.77 -25.92
N LYS A 208 11.15 -4.63 -26.11
CA LYS A 208 10.77 -3.32 -25.53
C LYS A 208 9.39 -2.82 -25.98
N ASP A 209 8.93 -3.24 -27.15
CA ASP A 209 7.66 -2.88 -27.80
C ASP A 209 6.41 -3.55 -27.19
N LYS A 210 6.57 -4.52 -26.28
CA LYS A 210 5.45 -5.20 -25.58
C LYS A 210 5.42 -4.96 -24.07
N LYS A 211 6.15 -3.96 -23.57
CA LYS A 211 6.26 -3.71 -22.13
C LYS A 211 4.96 -3.13 -21.56
N VAL A 212 4.35 -3.87 -20.63
CA VAL A 212 3.24 -3.38 -19.80
C VAL A 212 3.76 -2.30 -18.87
N ILE A 213 3.04 -1.19 -18.77
CA ILE A 213 3.41 -0.08 -17.87
C ILE A 213 2.75 -0.32 -16.52
N ASP A 214 3.52 -0.89 -15.60
CA ASP A 214 3.14 -1.13 -14.22
C ASP A 214 4.31 -0.79 -13.27
N PHE A 215 4.07 -0.87 -11.97
CA PHE A 215 5.07 -0.55 -10.95
C PHE A 215 6.38 -1.33 -11.12
N ILE A 216 6.32 -2.66 -11.27
CA ILE A 216 7.52 -3.49 -11.39
C ILE A 216 8.31 -3.12 -12.66
N GLN A 217 7.64 -2.80 -13.77
CA GLN A 217 8.29 -2.40 -15.01
C GLN A 217 9.01 -1.06 -14.82
N LEU A 218 8.37 -0.11 -14.14
CA LEU A 218 8.98 1.19 -13.83
C LEU A 218 10.19 1.04 -12.92
N MET A 219 10.18 0.11 -11.97
CA MET A 219 11.35 -0.18 -11.13
C MET A 219 12.47 -0.89 -11.90
N ILE A 220 12.14 -1.63 -12.97
CA ILE A 220 13.13 -2.21 -13.89
C ILE A 220 13.70 -1.12 -14.80
N ASP A 221 12.89 -0.22 -15.34
CA ASP A 221 13.32 0.80 -16.29
C ASP A 221 14.08 1.95 -15.63
N ASN A 222 13.79 2.27 -14.36
CA ASN A 222 14.61 3.18 -13.54
C ASN A 222 16.06 2.70 -13.37
N LYS A 223 16.40 1.48 -13.82
CA LYS A 223 17.78 0.98 -13.92
C LYS A 223 18.53 1.50 -15.15
N VAL A 224 17.84 2.13 -16.10
CA VAL A 224 18.38 2.43 -17.45
C VAL A 224 18.68 3.93 -17.66
N ASP A 225 18.09 4.82 -16.86
CA ASP A 225 18.28 6.29 -16.99
C ASP A 225 19.48 6.87 -16.21
N SER A 226 20.42 6.04 -15.76
CA SER A 226 21.65 6.49 -15.08
C SER A 226 22.66 7.21 -15.99
N ASN A 227 22.35 7.41 -17.28
CA ASN A 227 23.15 8.20 -18.21
C ASN A 227 22.66 9.64 -18.40
N ALA A 228 21.56 10.05 -17.76
CA ALA A 228 21.07 11.41 -17.81
C ALA A 228 21.41 12.14 -16.51
N ILE A 229 22.44 13.01 -16.59
CA ILE A 229 22.90 13.95 -15.56
C ILE A 229 23.82 13.32 -14.51
N ILE A 230 25.08 13.10 -14.90
CA ILE A 230 26.21 13.15 -13.96
C ILE A 230 26.89 14.49 -14.22
N ASP A 231 26.59 15.48 -13.38
CA ASP A 231 27.51 16.58 -13.15
C ASP A 231 28.67 16.02 -12.31
N ASP A 232 29.87 16.24 -12.82
CA ASP A 232 31.14 15.74 -12.33
C ASP A 232 31.39 16.24 -10.89
N ASN A 233 31.51 15.33 -9.91
CA ASN A 233 32.35 15.45 -8.68
C ASN A 233 31.97 14.54 -7.49
N ASN A 234 31.02 13.60 -7.58
CA ASN A 234 30.83 12.60 -6.51
C ASN A 234 30.59 11.20 -7.08
N SER A 235 31.68 10.48 -7.30
CA SER A 235 31.71 9.06 -7.65
C SER A 235 31.34 8.17 -6.46
N HIS A 236 30.06 8.15 -6.08
CA HIS A 236 29.49 7.07 -5.29
C HIS A 236 28.63 6.18 -6.20
N SER A 237 29.27 5.12 -6.70
CA SER A 237 28.71 3.85 -7.21
C SER A 237 27.32 3.86 -7.87
N THR A 238 27.28 3.42 -9.12
CA THR A 238 26.08 3.05 -9.91
C THR A 238 25.05 2.16 -9.20
N GLY A 239 25.39 1.51 -8.08
CA GLY A 239 24.48 0.72 -7.24
C GLY A 239 23.54 1.53 -6.33
N ASP A 240 23.74 2.84 -6.18
CA ASP A 240 22.94 3.65 -5.26
C ASP A 240 21.58 4.08 -5.84
N HIS A 241 21.36 3.90 -7.14
CA HIS A 241 20.13 4.30 -7.82
C HIS A 241 19.20 3.11 -8.17
N MET A 242 19.53 1.90 -7.74
CA MET A 242 18.77 0.69 -8.11
C MET A 242 18.24 -0.06 -6.88
N LEU A 243 17.03 -0.61 -7.01
CA LEU A 243 16.49 -1.57 -6.04
C LEU A 243 17.14 -2.93 -6.22
N THR A 244 17.62 -3.51 -5.12
CA THR A 244 17.94 -4.94 -5.04
C THR A 244 16.67 -5.78 -5.24
N ALA A 245 16.82 -7.08 -5.57
CA ALA A 245 15.66 -7.98 -5.75
C ALA A 245 14.77 -7.99 -4.49
N GLU A 246 15.38 -8.09 -3.31
CA GLU A 246 14.64 -8.05 -2.04
C GLU A 246 13.94 -6.70 -1.78
N GLU A 247 14.57 -5.58 -2.15
CA GLU A 247 13.94 -4.25 -2.00
C GLU A 247 12.77 -4.07 -2.98
N LEU A 248 12.88 -4.62 -4.18
CA LEU A 248 11.82 -4.63 -5.19
C LEU A 248 10.63 -5.47 -4.73
N THR A 249 10.87 -6.70 -4.27
CA THR A 249 9.84 -7.55 -3.66
C THR A 249 9.18 -6.83 -2.49
N ALA A 250 9.96 -6.24 -1.58
CA ALA A 250 9.41 -5.52 -0.43
C ALA A 250 8.51 -4.35 -0.84
N GLN A 251 8.92 -3.54 -1.84
CA GLN A 251 8.06 -2.44 -2.31
C GLN A 251 6.83 -2.96 -3.07
N GLY A 252 6.96 -4.01 -3.88
CA GLY A 252 5.82 -4.62 -4.58
C GLY A 252 4.74 -5.07 -3.60
N ILE A 253 5.13 -5.80 -2.56
CA ILE A 253 4.24 -6.22 -1.47
C ILE A 253 3.65 -5.01 -0.74
N LEU A 254 4.46 -3.97 -0.46
CA LEU A 254 3.98 -2.76 0.22
C LEU A 254 2.86 -2.08 -0.57
N PHE A 255 3.09 -1.84 -1.86
CA PHE A 255 2.10 -1.21 -2.73
C PHE A 255 0.85 -2.07 -2.88
N PHE A 256 1.03 -3.39 -2.96
CA PHE A 256 -0.06 -4.34 -3.02
C PHE A 256 -0.98 -4.24 -1.79
N ILE A 257 -0.42 -4.35 -0.59
CA ILE A 257 -1.15 -4.30 0.68
C ILE A 257 -1.79 -2.93 0.91
N ALA A 258 -1.02 -1.86 0.70
CA ALA A 258 -1.49 -0.50 0.93
C ALA A 258 -2.60 -0.10 -0.05
N GLY A 259 -2.49 -0.52 -1.32
CA GLY A 259 -3.47 -0.23 -2.36
C GLY A 259 -4.79 -0.97 -2.20
N TYR A 260 -4.78 -2.17 -1.58
CA TYR A 260 -5.99 -2.96 -1.35
C TYR A 260 -6.89 -2.39 -0.24
N ASP A 261 -6.42 -2.39 1.02
CA ASP A 261 -7.30 -2.18 2.18
C ASP A 261 -7.79 -0.72 2.26
N THR A 262 -6.90 0.24 1.97
CA THR A 262 -7.24 1.67 2.05
C THR A 262 -8.25 2.09 0.98
N THR A 263 -8.08 1.60 -0.26
CA THR A 263 -9.00 1.88 -1.38
C THR A 263 -10.35 1.23 -1.16
N SER A 264 -10.36 -0.07 -0.78
CA SER A 264 -11.59 -0.79 -0.47
C SER A 264 -12.40 -0.11 0.63
N ALA A 265 -11.75 0.25 1.74
CA ALA A 265 -12.38 0.96 2.85
C ALA A 265 -12.91 2.34 2.43
N SER A 266 -12.13 3.11 1.67
CA SER A 266 -12.52 4.45 1.23
C SER A 266 -13.74 4.41 0.31
N LEU A 267 -13.73 3.55 -0.71
CA LEU A 267 -14.86 3.38 -1.63
C LEU A 267 -16.12 2.89 -0.91
N SER A 268 -15.98 1.94 0.00
CA SER A 268 -17.09 1.45 0.84
C SER A 268 -17.71 2.58 1.65
N HIS A 269 -16.88 3.43 2.26
CA HIS A 269 -17.36 4.58 3.02
C HIS A 269 -18.04 5.62 2.13
N VAL A 270 -17.48 5.93 0.96
CA VAL A 270 -18.08 6.87 0.00
C VAL A 270 -19.48 6.40 -0.39
N VAL A 271 -19.62 5.15 -0.83
CA VAL A 271 -20.93 4.60 -1.23
C VAL A 271 -21.90 4.55 -0.04
N TYR A 272 -21.42 4.19 1.15
CA TYR A 272 -22.24 4.24 2.36
C TYR A 272 -22.78 5.65 2.61
N TYR A 273 -21.94 6.68 2.62
CA TYR A 273 -22.38 8.05 2.86
C TYR A 273 -23.31 8.57 1.75
N LEU A 274 -23.04 8.27 0.48
CA LEU A 274 -23.94 8.63 -0.63
C LEU A 274 -25.30 7.94 -0.49
N SER A 275 -25.35 6.68 -0.04
CA SER A 275 -26.62 5.96 0.19
C SER A 275 -27.51 6.61 1.26
N GLN A 276 -26.89 7.28 2.25
CA GLN A 276 -27.58 7.96 3.34
C GLN A 276 -27.91 9.43 3.02
N ASN A 277 -27.30 10.01 1.98
CA ASN A 277 -27.44 11.42 1.61
C ASN A 277 -27.84 11.55 0.14
N LYS A 278 -29.13 11.32 -0.15
CA LYS A 278 -29.67 11.26 -1.54
C LYS A 278 -29.50 12.58 -2.31
N ASP A 279 -29.54 13.72 -1.61
CA ASP A 279 -29.28 15.04 -2.20
C ASP A 279 -27.85 15.14 -2.74
N LYS A 280 -26.87 14.68 -1.96
CA LYS A 280 -25.45 14.65 -2.37
C LYS A 280 -25.20 13.64 -3.48
N GLN A 281 -25.87 12.49 -3.42
CA GLN A 281 -25.83 11.50 -4.49
C GLN A 281 -26.37 12.07 -5.82
N GLN A 282 -27.46 12.84 -5.77
CA GLN A 282 -28.05 13.45 -6.96
C GLN A 282 -27.13 14.52 -7.57
N ILE A 283 -26.55 15.40 -6.75
CA ILE A 283 -25.57 16.40 -7.20
C ILE A 283 -24.40 15.71 -7.93
N LEU A 284 -23.82 14.67 -7.33
CA LEU A 284 -22.72 13.94 -7.95
C LEU A 284 -23.13 13.31 -9.30
N ARG A 285 -24.35 12.76 -9.39
CA ARG A 285 -24.86 12.20 -10.66
C ARG A 285 -25.02 13.28 -11.74
N GLU A 286 -25.52 14.45 -11.37
CA GLU A 286 -25.67 15.58 -12.29
C GLU A 286 -24.31 16.09 -12.79
N GLU A 287 -23.32 16.19 -11.90
CA GLU A 287 -21.96 16.56 -12.28
C GLU A 287 -21.33 15.54 -13.25
N LEU A 288 -21.51 14.24 -13.00
CA LEU A 288 -20.99 13.18 -13.87
C LEU A 288 -21.68 13.17 -15.24
N ASN A 289 -23.01 13.29 -15.28
CA ASN A 289 -23.76 13.33 -16.54
C ASN A 289 -23.44 14.59 -17.38
N ALA A 290 -22.89 15.64 -16.79
CA ALA A 290 -22.46 16.83 -17.51
C ALA A 290 -21.05 16.70 -18.12
N LEU A 291 -20.29 15.65 -17.75
CA LEU A 291 -18.98 15.33 -18.29
C LEU A 291 -19.05 14.37 -19.49
N ASP A 292 -20.16 13.63 -19.62
CA ASP A 292 -20.49 12.73 -20.74
C ASP A 292 -21.06 13.52 -21.94
#